data_AF-A0A7K8ANZ8-F1
#
_entry.id   AF-A0A7K8ANZ8-F1
#
_cell.length_a   1.000
_cell.length_b   1.000
_cell.length_c   1.000
_cell.angle_alpha   90.00
_cell.angle_beta   90.00
_cell.angle_gamma   90.00
#
_symmetry.space_group_name_H-M   'P 1'
#
loop_
_entity.id
_entity.type
_entity.pdbx_description
1 polymer ?
#
loop_
_entity_poly.entity_id
_entity_poly.type
_entity_poly.pdbx_seq_one_letter_code
_entity_poly.pdbx_strand_id
1 'polypeptide(L)'
;YLASDHKTFKDFAKKSRLQKVFLTAELSYLTFWQAKSLDPQLRLEHEGFPVPAETKIIITHCYTNRNLAVPRTFCVWSHFGREFEVICHNYLDSHRAEEDKNYWEIITGNPGPEDGTMRDRPK
;
A
#
# COMPACT_ATOMS: atom_id res chain seq x y z
N TYR A 1 -10.34 0.47 -8.13
CA TYR A 1 -10.00 0.13 -6.73
C TYR A 1 -8.70 -0.66 -6.65
N LEU A 2 -7.88 -0.38 -5.65
CA LEU A 2 -6.69 -1.17 -5.33
C LEU A 2 -7.11 -2.52 -4.74
N ALA A 3 -6.57 -3.62 -5.25
CA ALA A 3 -6.97 -4.96 -4.85
C ALA A 3 -5.80 -5.93 -4.69
N SER A 4 -6.01 -6.97 -3.89
CA SER A 4 -5.10 -8.09 -3.75
C SER A 4 -5.85 -9.38 -3.39
N ASP A 5 -5.24 -10.53 -3.63
CA ASP A 5 -5.77 -11.83 -3.20
C ASP A 5 -4.60 -12.78 -2.90
N HIS A 6 -4.87 -13.87 -2.19
CA HIS A 6 -3.88 -14.88 -1.81
C HIS A 6 -3.05 -15.33 -3.02
N LYS A 7 -1.74 -15.39 -2.80
CA LYS A 7 -0.81 -15.94 -3.79
C LYS A 7 -1.18 -17.40 -4.08
N THR A 8 -1.34 -17.73 -5.35
CA THR A 8 -1.52 -19.12 -5.81
C THR A 8 -0.42 -19.49 -6.81
N PHE A 9 -0.39 -20.74 -7.26
CA PHE A 9 0.52 -21.16 -8.33
C PHE A 9 0.23 -20.50 -9.68
N LYS A 10 -1.01 -20.05 -9.89
CA LYS A 10 -1.43 -19.35 -11.11
C LYS A 10 -1.38 -17.84 -10.96
N ASP A 11 -1.43 -17.35 -9.72
CA ASP A 11 -1.58 -15.94 -9.44
C ASP A 11 -0.55 -15.40 -8.44
N PHE A 12 0.41 -14.64 -8.97
CA PHE A 12 1.53 -14.06 -8.22
C PHE A 12 2.15 -12.87 -8.97
N ALA A 13 2.93 -12.06 -8.27
CA ALA A 13 3.64 -10.91 -8.83
C ALA A 13 4.75 -11.34 -9.79
N LYS A 14 4.85 -10.69 -10.95
CA LYS A 14 5.66 -11.19 -12.09
C LYS A 14 7.15 -11.32 -11.78
N LYS A 15 7.72 -10.46 -10.92
CA LYS A 15 9.17 -10.45 -10.61
C LYS A 15 9.47 -11.14 -9.29
N SER A 16 8.91 -10.66 -8.18
CA SER A 16 9.15 -11.20 -6.85
C SER A 16 8.51 -12.56 -6.60
N ARG A 17 7.50 -12.93 -7.41
CA ARG A 17 6.62 -14.09 -7.17
C ARG A 17 5.93 -14.05 -5.81
N LEU A 18 5.73 -12.86 -5.23
CA LEU A 18 4.95 -12.65 -4.02
C LEU A 18 3.47 -12.42 -4.35
N GLN A 19 2.66 -12.12 -3.34
CA GLN A 19 1.26 -11.79 -3.54
C GLN A 19 1.12 -10.52 -4.38
N LYS A 20 0.45 -10.60 -5.54
CA LYS A 20 0.31 -9.45 -6.43
C LYS A 20 -0.66 -8.41 -5.87
N VAL A 21 -0.48 -7.18 -6.30
CA VAL A 21 -1.41 -6.07 -6.12
C VAL A 21 -1.83 -5.60 -7.50
N PHE A 22 -3.10 -5.30 -7.69
CA PHE A 22 -3.67 -4.93 -8.98
C PHE A 22 -4.81 -3.92 -8.84
N LEU A 23 -5.25 -3.35 -9.96
CA LEU A 23 -6.42 -2.47 -10.02
C LEU A 23 -7.60 -3.20 -10.65
N THR A 24 -8.78 -3.02 -10.08
CA THR A 24 -10.06 -3.54 -10.60
C THR A 24 -11.14 -2.45 -10.58
N ALA A 25 -12.12 -2.52 -11.48
CA ALA A 25 -13.28 -1.62 -11.49
C ALA A 25 -14.36 -2.05 -10.48
N GLU A 26 -14.32 -3.29 -10.00
CA GLU A 26 -15.36 -3.85 -9.13
C GLU A 26 -15.02 -3.66 -7.66
N LEU A 27 -15.98 -3.19 -6.87
CA LEU A 27 -15.86 -3.14 -5.42
C LEU A 27 -16.13 -4.54 -4.86
N SER A 28 -15.15 -5.09 -4.13
CA SER A 28 -15.27 -6.38 -3.45
C SER A 28 -14.44 -6.40 -2.17
N TYR A 29 -14.55 -7.46 -1.37
CA TYR A 29 -13.73 -7.57 -0.16
C TYR A 29 -12.21 -7.62 -0.45
N LEU A 30 -11.83 -8.01 -1.67
CA LEU A 30 -10.43 -7.96 -2.16
C LEU A 30 -9.90 -6.54 -2.35
N THR A 31 -10.78 -5.53 -2.28
CA THR A 31 -10.42 -4.12 -2.42
C THR A 31 -10.36 -3.38 -1.09
N PHE A 32 -10.53 -4.09 0.04
CA PHE A 32 -10.59 -3.47 1.35
C PHE A 32 -9.19 -3.42 1.97
N TRP A 33 -8.80 -2.22 2.39
CA TRP A 33 -7.52 -1.94 3.00
C TRP A 33 -7.74 -1.15 4.30
N GLN A 34 -6.86 -1.37 5.26
CA GLN A 34 -6.88 -0.69 6.55
C GLN A 34 -5.54 0.01 6.76
N ALA A 35 -5.60 1.29 7.10
CA ALA A 35 -4.45 2.03 7.61
C ALA A 35 -4.27 1.72 9.10
N LYS A 36 -3.04 1.43 9.52
CA LYS A 36 -2.66 1.14 10.90
C LYS A 36 -1.50 2.02 11.31
N SER A 37 -1.44 2.35 12.60
CA SER A 37 -0.29 3.01 13.19
C SER A 37 0.99 2.23 12.92
N LEU A 38 2.07 2.95 12.63
CA LEU A 38 3.39 2.36 12.42
C LEU A 38 3.81 1.55 13.65
N ASP A 39 3.76 2.17 14.83
CA ASP A 39 4.05 1.53 16.10
C ASP A 39 2.92 0.52 16.45
N PRO A 40 3.25 -0.79 16.57
CA PRO A 40 2.29 -1.81 16.97
C PRO A 40 1.60 -1.53 18.31
N GLN A 41 2.27 -0.88 19.27
CA GLN A 41 1.73 -0.61 20.61
C GLN A 41 0.61 0.42 20.58
N LEU A 42 0.70 1.39 19.66
CA LEU A 42 -0.29 2.47 19.52
C LEU A 42 -1.49 2.08 18.63
N ARG A 43 -1.52 0.87 18.03
CA ARG A 43 -2.57 0.49 17.08
C ARG A 43 -3.95 0.44 17.71
N LEU A 44 -4.05 -0.04 18.96
CA LEU A 44 -5.31 -0.10 19.69
C LEU A 44 -5.76 1.30 20.11
N GLU A 45 -4.82 2.12 20.59
CA GLU A 45 -5.10 3.49 21.04
C GLU A 45 -5.56 4.39 19.89
N HIS A 46 -5.00 4.20 18.69
CA HIS A 46 -5.36 4.96 17.49
C HIS A 46 -6.52 4.33 16.69
N GLU A 47 -7.12 3.24 17.17
CA GLU A 47 -8.24 2.62 16.47
C GLU A 47 -9.46 3.57 16.43
N GLY A 48 -9.99 3.80 15.22
CA GLY A 48 -11.13 4.70 15.01
C GLY A 48 -10.78 6.20 14.94
N PHE A 49 -9.54 6.58 15.23
CA PHE A 49 -9.07 7.95 15.04
C PHE A 49 -8.74 8.22 13.56
N PRO A 50 -8.85 9.49 13.10
CA PRO A 50 -8.44 9.86 11.75
C PRO A 50 -6.94 9.65 11.56
N VAL A 51 -6.54 9.24 10.35
CA VAL A 51 -5.13 9.05 9.99
C VAL A 51 -4.50 10.42 9.72
N PRO A 52 -3.46 10.84 10.47
CA PRO A 52 -2.78 12.10 10.21
C PRO A 52 -2.07 12.09 8.85
N ALA A 53 -2.07 13.22 8.15
CA ALA A 53 -1.23 13.42 6.97
C ALA A 53 0.25 13.45 7.35
N GLU A 54 1.12 13.22 6.38
CA GLU A 54 2.58 13.33 6.54
C GLU A 54 3.16 12.46 7.67
N THR A 55 2.43 11.40 8.01
CA THR A 55 2.80 10.44 9.06
C THR A 55 2.95 9.06 8.46
N LYS A 56 4.00 8.36 8.87
CA LYS A 56 4.25 6.98 8.45
C LYS A 56 3.20 6.05 9.03
N ILE A 57 2.63 5.21 8.18
CA ILE A 57 1.61 4.22 8.50
C ILE A 57 1.91 2.89 7.82
N ILE A 58 1.19 1.86 8.24
CA ILE A 58 1.11 0.59 7.55
C ILE A 58 -0.24 0.49 6.85
N ILE A 59 -0.24 0.06 5.59
CA ILE A 59 -1.47 -0.23 4.85
C ILE A 59 -1.61 -1.75 4.75
N THR A 60 -2.62 -2.32 5.41
CA THR A 60 -2.86 -3.77 5.46
C THR A 60 -4.07 -4.13 4.61
N HIS A 61 -3.94 -5.12 3.74
CA HIS A 61 -5.07 -5.72 3.03
C HIS A 61 -5.95 -6.50 4.00
N CYS A 62 -7.24 -6.15 4.09
CA CYS A 62 -8.14 -6.70 5.09
C CYS A 62 -8.36 -8.21 4.92
N TYR A 63 -8.49 -8.70 3.69
CA TYR A 63 -8.82 -10.10 3.44
C TYR A 63 -7.65 -11.06 3.72
N THR A 64 -6.41 -10.66 3.39
CA THR A 64 -5.24 -11.55 3.53
C THR A 64 -4.34 -11.20 4.72
N ASN A 65 -4.64 -10.12 5.46
CA ASN A 65 -3.81 -9.58 6.54
C ASN A 65 -2.33 -9.42 6.14
N ARG A 66 -2.10 -8.98 4.89
CA ARG A 66 -0.77 -8.70 4.34
C ARG A 66 -0.60 -7.21 4.09
N ASN A 67 0.58 -6.71 4.38
CA ASN A 67 0.91 -5.29 4.24
C ASN A 67 1.29 -4.97 2.80
N LEU A 68 0.85 -3.81 2.34
CA LEU A 68 1.30 -3.23 1.08
C LEU A 68 2.80 -2.92 1.19
N ALA A 69 3.57 -3.31 0.17
CA ALA A 69 5.02 -3.23 0.22
C ALA A 69 5.63 -2.85 -1.13
N VAL A 70 6.78 -2.17 -1.06
CA VAL A 70 7.67 -1.94 -2.20
C VAL A 70 9.08 -2.40 -1.84
N PRO A 71 9.53 -3.58 -2.30
CA PRO A 71 10.84 -4.13 -1.94
C PRO A 71 12.03 -3.34 -2.50
N ARG A 72 11.82 -2.45 -3.48
CA ARG A 72 12.82 -1.62 -4.19
C ARG A 72 13.97 -2.40 -4.89
N THR A 73 13.92 -3.73 -4.87
CA THR A 73 14.84 -4.62 -5.59
C THR A 73 14.29 -5.03 -6.95
N PHE A 74 12.96 -5.16 -7.06
CA PHE A 74 12.29 -5.62 -8.28
C PHE A 74 11.82 -4.43 -9.12
N CYS A 75 12.57 -4.11 -10.16
CA CYS A 75 12.22 -3.04 -11.10
C CYS A 75 11.44 -3.58 -12.31
N VAL A 76 10.54 -2.74 -12.83
CA VAL A 76 9.77 -2.97 -14.05
C VAL A 76 9.94 -1.77 -14.96
N TRP A 77 10.15 -2.01 -16.25
CA TRP A 77 10.11 -0.96 -17.26
C TRP A 77 8.69 -0.84 -17.79
N SER A 78 8.11 0.36 -17.70
CA SER A 78 6.82 0.70 -18.27
C SER A 78 6.97 1.90 -19.21
N HIS A 79 5.86 2.29 -19.84
CA HIS A 79 5.78 3.49 -20.66
C HIS A 79 6.13 4.78 -19.89
N PHE A 80 6.06 4.75 -18.55
CA PHE A 80 6.35 5.89 -17.67
C PHE A 80 7.79 5.86 -17.12
N GLY A 81 8.60 4.88 -17.53
CA GLY A 81 9.99 4.75 -17.12
C GLY A 81 10.25 3.54 -16.23
N ARG A 82 11.28 3.64 -15.39
CA ARG A 82 11.68 2.58 -14.46
C ARG A 82 10.91 2.71 -13.16
N GLU A 83 10.05 1.73 -12.90
CA GLU A 83 9.19 1.66 -11.72
C GLU A 83 9.56 0.46 -10.84
N PHE A 84 9.03 0.42 -9.62
CA PHE A 84 9.20 -0.72 -8.71
C PHE A 84 7.93 -1.54 -8.62
N GLU A 85 8.08 -2.87 -8.47
CA GLU A 85 6.96 -3.76 -8.25
C GLU A 85 6.31 -3.50 -6.88
N VAL A 86 4.98 -3.31 -6.88
CA VAL A 86 4.16 -3.17 -5.66
C VAL A 86 3.49 -4.50 -5.37
N ILE A 87 3.59 -4.98 -4.12
CA ILE A 87 3.15 -6.31 -3.71
C ILE A 87 2.54 -6.29 -2.30
N CYS A 88 1.93 -7.41 -1.90
CA CYS A 88 1.51 -7.67 -0.52
C CYS A 88 2.50 -8.61 0.17
N HIS A 89 3.19 -8.12 1.20
CA HIS A 89 4.11 -8.93 2.02
C HIS A 89 4.39 -8.24 3.35
N ASN A 90 4.56 -9.04 4.41
CA ASN A 90 4.94 -8.54 5.73
C ASN A 90 6.45 -8.70 5.85
N TYR A 91 7.20 -7.65 5.57
CA TYR A 91 8.62 -7.58 5.88
C TYR A 91 8.75 -7.26 7.36
N LEU A 92 9.30 -8.20 8.12
CA LEU A 92 9.45 -8.08 9.55
C LEU A 92 10.93 -8.22 9.92
N ASP A 93 11.39 -7.39 10.85
CA ASP A 93 12.73 -7.48 11.42
C ASP A 93 12.84 -8.64 12.44
N SER A 94 14.00 -8.75 13.09
CA SER A 94 14.25 -9.76 14.13
C SER A 94 13.32 -9.64 15.35
N HIS A 95 12.71 -8.47 15.56
CA HIS A 95 11.80 -8.17 16.66
C HIS A 95 10.33 -8.24 16.25
N ARG A 96 10.04 -8.71 15.02
CA ARG A 96 8.70 -8.78 14.43
C ARG A 96 8.04 -7.41 14.19
N ALA A 97 8.83 -6.34 14.11
CA ALA A 97 8.35 -5.03 13.68
C ALA A 97 8.40 -4.93 12.15
N GLU A 98 7.43 -4.26 11.53
CA GLU A 98 7.44 -4.02 10.09
C GLU A 98 8.68 -3.22 9.65
N GLU A 99 9.26 -3.59 8.51
CA GLU A 99 10.40 -2.89 7.89
C GLU A 99 9.97 -1.70 7.01
N ASP A 100 10.94 -0.86 6.64
CA ASP A 100 10.78 0.33 5.80
C ASP A 100 10.06 0.07 4.46
N LYS A 101 10.19 -1.13 3.89
CA LYS A 101 9.48 -1.57 2.67
C LYS A 101 7.96 -1.54 2.82
N ASN A 102 7.44 -1.61 4.05
CA ASN A 102 6.02 -1.56 4.38
C ASN A 102 5.53 -0.18 4.81
N TYR A 103 6.42 0.82 4.91
CA TYR A 103 6.04 2.14 5.40
C TYR A 103 5.47 2.97 4.27
N TRP A 104 4.29 3.54 4.52
CA TRP A 104 3.60 4.45 3.61
C TRP A 104 3.34 5.78 4.31
N GLU A 105 3.24 6.84 3.52
CA GLU A 105 2.90 8.16 4.02
C GLU A 105 1.79 8.71 3.14
N ILE A 106 0.74 9.24 3.76
CA ILE A 106 -0.36 9.87 3.03
C ILE A 106 -0.04 11.36 2.92
N ILE A 107 0.25 11.79 1.70
CA ILE A 107 0.47 13.21 1.38
C ILE A 107 -0.83 13.81 0.87
N THR A 108 -1.38 14.76 1.63
CA THR A 108 -2.54 15.54 1.20
C THR A 108 -2.04 16.76 0.43
N GLY A 109 -2.20 16.76 -0.89
CA GLY A 109 -2.02 17.99 -1.67
C GLY A 109 -3.15 18.99 -1.43
N ASN A 110 -2.93 20.28 -1.72
CA ASN A 110 -4.01 21.29 -1.76
C ASN A 110 -5.17 20.72 -2.59
N PRO A 111 -6.40 20.62 -2.04
CA PRO A 111 -7.53 19.97 -2.73
C PRO A 111 -7.76 20.52 -4.14
N GLY A 112 -7.38 21.78 -4.39
CA GLY A 112 -7.68 22.46 -5.64
C GLY A 112 -9.18 22.75 -5.75
N PRO A 113 -9.65 23.30 -6.88
CA PRO A 113 -11.07 23.42 -7.17
C PRO A 113 -11.73 22.03 -7.20
N GLU A 114 -13.03 21.92 -6.91
CA GLU A 114 -13.74 20.62 -6.81
C GLU A 114 -13.60 19.71 -8.04
N ASP A 115 -13.38 20.28 -9.23
CA ASP A 115 -13.20 19.53 -10.50
C ASP A 115 -11.73 19.43 -10.97
N GLY A 116 -10.76 19.89 -10.17
CA GLY A 116 -9.35 19.91 -10.54
C GLY A 116 -8.70 18.52 -10.47
N THR A 117 -8.00 18.10 -11.52
CA THR A 117 -7.22 16.87 -11.48
C THR A 117 -5.87 17.09 -10.80
N MET A 118 -5.20 16.02 -10.35
CA MET A 118 -3.84 16.10 -9.80
C MET A 118 -2.82 16.78 -10.75
N ARG A 119 -3.11 16.86 -12.05
CA ARG A 119 -2.26 17.53 -13.05
C ARG A 119 -2.44 19.05 -13.08
N ASP A 120 -3.54 19.56 -12.54
CA ASP A 120 -3.91 20.98 -12.59
C ASP A 120 -3.42 21.77 -11.37
N ARG A 121 -2.77 21.10 -10.40
CA ARG A 121 -2.27 21.72 -9.18
C ARG A 121 -0.94 22.46 -9.47
N PRO A 122 -0.74 23.68 -8.92
CA PRO A 122 0.52 24.39 -9.07
C PRO A 122 1.68 23.60 -8.45
N LYS A 123 2.88 23.77 -9.04
CA LYS A 123 4.10 23.09 -8.61
C LYS A 123 4.58 23.53 -7.24
#